data_AF-A0A433PZH9-F1
#
_entry.id   AF-A0A433PZH9-F1
#
_cell.length_a   1.000
_cell.length_b   1.000
_cell.length_c   1.000
_cell.angle_alpha   90.00
_cell.angle_beta   90.00
_cell.angle_gamma   90.00
#
_symmetry.space_group_name_H-M   'P 1'
#
loop_
_entity.id
_entity.type
_entity.pdbx_description
1 polymer ?
#
loop_
_entity_poly.entity_id
_entity_poly.type
_entity_poly.pdbx_seq_one_letter_code
_entity_poly.pdbx_strand_id
1 'polypeptide(L)'
;MSPGEAEFIPVFYARCCPHDDDISSQPDLATKAAHLLCHHTASILESHVRPAFVAQGTHPALDRRRSRKGDVKPDLSFYDKQPWKERKQGEDWDAVDVLRWCVCETEKPDIDALLPLLVPPILTIIDDWDVRYKTTGITLLRHILRQTDPALLAKMGLGDVFLEAVSTCLTYVNDPDLHIPLLRESFPCILELIHALYPTGSEKYVTLYERVLVDGVLNGLKFAGDKLVFRQVLVEQVESVYEGLGAVGVRYLKYIIPMLCETLETPFLVSPITTRSGSLSLQATAARTLGCVIAGCWPRIPRYRGVILRALAMAWRRTVARIRARREEVADAETEALRKLLKKDCELLREACGVEIEPDFAALRALDQPVFGVLLPTTS
;
A
#
# COMPACT_ATOMS: atom_id res chain seq x y z
N MET A 1 20.50 12.14 1.63
CA MET A 1 21.66 11.50 1.00
C MET A 1 22.05 10.25 1.77
N SER A 2 22.07 9.08 1.13
CA SER A 2 22.52 7.81 1.74
C SER A 2 24.07 7.75 1.84
N PRO A 3 24.64 6.84 2.66
CA PRO A 3 26.09 6.65 2.71
C PRO A 3 26.70 6.29 1.35
N GLY A 4 26.02 5.44 0.57
CA GLY A 4 26.49 5.05 -0.77
C GLY A 4 26.50 6.22 -1.76
N GLU A 5 25.49 7.09 -1.71
CA GLU A 5 25.45 8.32 -2.51
C GLU A 5 26.64 9.24 -2.22
N ALA A 6 26.95 9.43 -0.94
CA ALA A 6 28.02 10.32 -0.50
C ALA A 6 29.42 9.88 -0.97
N GLU A 7 29.60 8.59 -1.20
CA GLU A 7 30.87 8.01 -1.68
C GLU A 7 30.92 7.93 -3.22
N PHE A 8 29.79 7.63 -3.89
CA PHE A 8 29.71 7.58 -5.34
C PHE A 8 29.93 8.96 -5.99
N ILE A 9 29.31 10.02 -5.44
CA ILE A 9 29.29 11.35 -6.06
C ILE A 9 30.72 11.91 -6.29
N PRO A 10 31.63 11.92 -5.30
CA PRO A 10 33.01 12.39 -5.50
C PRO A 10 33.78 11.59 -6.55
N VAL A 11 33.62 10.26 -6.54
CA VAL A 11 34.33 9.34 -7.44
C VAL A 11 33.91 9.56 -8.89
N PHE A 12 32.60 9.66 -9.14
CA PHE A 12 32.09 9.91 -10.48
C PHE A 12 32.40 11.33 -10.95
N TYR A 13 32.27 12.33 -10.08
CA TYR A 13 32.57 13.73 -10.39
C TYR A 13 34.03 13.92 -10.85
N ALA A 14 34.99 13.33 -10.13
CA ALA A 14 36.41 13.42 -10.49
C ALA A 14 36.72 12.79 -11.86
N ARG A 15 35.95 11.77 -12.27
CA ARG A 15 36.12 11.09 -13.55
C ARG A 15 35.56 11.90 -14.73
N CYS A 16 34.44 12.58 -14.52
CA CYS A 16 33.72 13.29 -15.60
C CYS A 16 34.10 14.76 -15.73
N CYS A 17 34.50 15.39 -14.63
CA CYS A 17 34.86 16.81 -14.55
C CYS A 17 36.24 16.96 -13.90
N PRO A 18 37.33 16.65 -14.62
CA PRO A 18 38.68 16.92 -14.13
C PRO A 18 38.88 18.44 -14.11
N HIS A 19 38.60 19.08 -12.97
CA HIS A 19 39.04 20.45 -12.75
C HIS A 19 40.54 20.44 -12.47
N ASP A 20 41.28 21.39 -13.02
CA ASP A 20 42.68 21.60 -12.66
C ASP A 20 42.79 21.75 -11.14
N ASP A 21 43.70 20.99 -10.53
CA ASP A 21 43.89 20.83 -9.07
C ASP A 21 44.34 22.13 -8.38
N ASP A 22 43.51 23.17 -8.36
CA ASP A 22 43.69 24.32 -7.49
C ASP A 22 42.96 24.08 -6.17
N ILE A 23 43.72 23.55 -5.20
CA ILE A 23 43.28 22.95 -3.94
C ILE A 23 42.48 23.91 -3.03
N SER A 24 42.37 25.20 -3.38
CA SER A 24 41.73 26.22 -2.54
C SER A 24 40.21 26.34 -2.68
N SER A 25 39.57 25.73 -3.68
CA SER A 25 38.12 25.90 -3.91
C SER A 25 37.40 24.67 -4.49
N GLN A 26 37.69 23.46 -3.98
CA GLN A 26 36.87 22.31 -4.37
C GLN A 26 35.40 22.52 -3.99
N PRO A 27 34.46 22.30 -4.92
CA PRO A 27 33.05 22.41 -4.62
C PRO A 27 32.66 21.40 -3.53
N ASP A 28 31.73 21.80 -2.68
CA ASP A 28 31.19 20.90 -1.67
C ASP A 28 30.41 19.74 -2.32
N LEU A 29 30.11 18.73 -1.52
CA LEU A 29 29.44 17.51 -1.99
C LEU A 29 28.06 17.80 -2.62
N ALA A 30 27.34 18.79 -2.09
CA ALA A 30 26.05 19.22 -2.60
C ALA A 30 26.18 19.85 -4.00
N THR A 31 27.18 20.70 -4.22
CA THR A 31 27.43 21.31 -5.53
C THR A 31 27.86 20.26 -6.55
N LYS A 32 28.68 19.28 -6.15
CA LYS A 32 29.04 18.13 -7.02
C LYS A 32 27.79 17.33 -7.40
N ALA A 33 26.93 17.02 -6.42
CA ALA A 33 25.68 16.29 -6.64
C ALA A 33 24.75 17.02 -7.62
N ALA A 34 24.51 18.31 -7.40
CA ALA A 34 23.67 19.13 -8.27
C ALA A 34 24.21 19.20 -9.69
N HIS A 35 25.53 19.37 -9.85
CA HIS A 35 26.16 19.37 -11.18
C HIS A 35 25.95 18.05 -11.93
N LEU A 36 26.15 16.91 -11.25
CA LEU A 36 25.95 15.59 -11.84
C LEU A 36 24.48 15.36 -12.22
N LEU A 37 23.54 15.79 -11.37
CA LEU A 37 22.11 15.65 -11.65
C LEU A 37 21.67 16.50 -12.85
N CYS A 38 22.19 17.72 -12.99
CA CYS A 38 21.85 18.61 -14.10
C CYS A 38 22.45 18.19 -15.44
N HIS A 39 23.67 17.62 -15.46
CA HIS A 39 24.41 17.44 -16.71
C HIS A 39 24.78 15.98 -17.03
N HIS A 40 24.76 15.09 -16.05
CA HIS A 40 25.33 13.75 -16.19
C HIS A 40 24.39 12.60 -15.81
N THR A 41 23.14 12.86 -15.39
CA THR A 41 22.20 11.79 -14.97
C THR A 41 22.02 10.70 -16.03
N ALA A 42 21.81 11.07 -17.29
CA ALA A 42 21.72 10.09 -18.38
C ALA A 42 23.00 9.26 -18.53
N SER A 43 24.17 9.91 -18.47
CA SER A 43 25.48 9.25 -18.55
C SER A 43 25.71 8.28 -17.38
N ILE A 44 25.32 8.68 -16.16
CA ILE A 44 25.40 7.85 -14.95
C ILE A 44 24.53 6.61 -15.12
N LEU A 45 23.28 6.79 -15.54
CA LEU A 45 22.35 5.69 -15.77
C LEU A 45 22.85 4.75 -16.87
N GLU A 46 23.44 5.26 -17.95
CA GLU A 46 23.96 4.44 -19.06
C GLU A 46 25.25 3.70 -18.73
N SER A 47 26.15 4.32 -17.97
CA SER A 47 27.50 3.78 -17.72
C SER A 47 27.62 2.96 -16.43
N HIS A 48 26.81 3.26 -15.42
CA HIS A 48 26.88 2.58 -14.12
C HIS A 48 25.67 1.69 -13.85
N VAL A 49 24.45 2.19 -14.08
CA VAL A 49 23.23 1.44 -13.74
C VAL A 49 22.94 0.39 -14.82
N ARG A 50 22.75 0.82 -16.07
CA ARG A 50 22.36 -0.06 -17.19
C ARG A 50 23.23 -1.31 -17.34
N PRO A 51 24.57 -1.27 -17.26
CA PRO A 51 25.38 -2.47 -17.44
C PRO A 51 25.14 -3.52 -16.36
N ALA A 52 24.87 -3.09 -15.11
CA ALA A 52 24.60 -3.99 -14.00
C ALA A 52 23.28 -4.76 -14.17
N PHE A 53 22.26 -4.10 -14.76
CA PHE A 53 20.96 -4.72 -15.05
C PHE A 53 20.96 -5.50 -16.37
N VAL A 54 21.69 -5.05 -17.40
CA VAL A 54 21.79 -5.75 -18.71
C VAL A 54 22.60 -7.03 -18.60
N ALA A 55 23.62 -7.08 -17.73
CA ALA A 55 24.41 -8.28 -17.49
C ALA A 55 23.57 -9.48 -17.00
N GLN A 56 22.37 -9.22 -16.45
CA GLN A 56 21.39 -10.23 -16.05
C GLN A 56 20.54 -10.73 -17.24
N GLY A 57 20.36 -9.93 -18.30
CA GLY A 57 19.50 -10.20 -19.45
C GLY A 57 18.36 -9.18 -19.60
N THR A 58 17.62 -9.21 -20.72
CA THR A 58 16.43 -8.33 -20.89
C THR A 58 15.29 -8.87 -20.04
N HIS A 59 14.62 -7.98 -19.30
CA HIS A 59 13.50 -8.33 -18.44
C HIS A 59 12.40 -9.11 -19.21
N PRO A 60 11.89 -10.25 -18.70
CA PRO A 60 10.93 -11.08 -19.41
C PRO A 60 9.64 -10.35 -19.83
N ALA A 61 9.17 -9.40 -19.03
CA ALA A 61 7.97 -8.60 -19.34
C ALA A 61 8.20 -7.58 -20.49
N LEU A 62 9.45 -7.25 -20.79
CA LEU A 62 9.82 -6.31 -21.86
C LEU A 62 10.25 -7.04 -23.15
N ASP A 63 10.54 -8.35 -23.08
CA ASP A 63 10.93 -9.14 -24.24
C ASP A 63 9.73 -9.52 -25.13
N ARG A 64 9.53 -8.70 -26.19
CA ARG A 64 8.49 -8.91 -27.22
C ARG A 64 8.58 -10.27 -27.94
N ARG A 65 9.71 -10.99 -27.87
CA ARG A 65 9.85 -12.32 -28.50
C ARG A 65 9.02 -13.39 -27.78
N ARG A 66 8.70 -13.19 -26.50
CA ARG A 66 7.89 -14.12 -25.70
C ARG A 66 6.42 -14.15 -26.10
N SER A 67 5.90 -13.07 -26.69
CA SER A 67 4.51 -12.98 -27.17
C SER A 67 4.18 -13.95 -28.32
N ARG A 68 5.20 -14.57 -28.97
CA ARG A 68 5.00 -15.44 -30.15
C ARG A 68 5.25 -16.94 -29.94
N LYS A 69 5.72 -17.39 -28.78
CA LYS A 69 5.95 -18.82 -28.51
C LYS A 69 5.55 -19.18 -27.09
N GLY A 70 4.41 -19.86 -26.95
CA GLY A 70 4.16 -20.72 -25.81
C GLY A 70 5.28 -21.75 -25.70
N ASP A 71 5.67 -22.08 -24.46
CA ASP A 71 6.71 -23.07 -24.11
C ASP A 71 8.19 -22.64 -24.17
N VAL A 72 8.51 -21.41 -23.78
CA VAL A 72 9.86 -21.13 -23.26
C VAL A 72 9.82 -21.19 -21.73
N LYS A 73 10.30 -22.29 -21.16
CA LYS A 73 10.56 -22.40 -19.71
C LYS A 73 11.36 -21.16 -19.27
N PRO A 74 10.96 -20.47 -18.19
CA PRO A 74 11.73 -19.33 -17.70
C PRO A 74 13.16 -19.81 -17.41
N ASP A 75 14.14 -19.17 -18.02
CA ASP A 75 15.54 -19.41 -17.72
C ASP A 75 15.79 -18.91 -16.29
N LEU A 76 15.80 -19.84 -15.33
CA LEU A 76 16.00 -19.53 -13.91
C LEU A 76 17.41 -18.96 -13.65
N SER A 77 18.36 -19.13 -14.58
CA SER A 77 19.70 -18.54 -14.48
C SER A 77 19.69 -17.01 -14.50
N PHE A 78 18.59 -16.39 -14.95
CA PHE A 78 18.34 -14.96 -14.84
C PHE A 78 18.40 -14.46 -13.39
N TYR A 79 18.08 -15.29 -12.40
CA TYR A 79 18.07 -14.90 -10.99
C TYR A 79 19.34 -15.36 -10.23
N ASP A 80 20.20 -16.16 -10.85
CA ASP A 80 21.38 -16.75 -10.19
C ASP A 80 22.56 -15.77 -10.09
N LYS A 81 22.66 -14.82 -11.04
CA LYS A 81 23.66 -13.75 -11.01
C LYS A 81 22.96 -12.41 -11.10
N GLN A 82 23.08 -11.60 -10.05
CA GLN A 82 22.42 -10.30 -9.96
C GLN A 82 23.47 -9.21 -9.72
N PRO A 83 24.24 -8.81 -10.76
CA PRO A 83 25.35 -7.89 -10.62
C PRO A 83 24.95 -6.52 -10.05
N TRP A 84 23.69 -6.14 -10.20
CA TRP A 84 23.13 -4.91 -9.64
C TRP A 84 23.00 -4.93 -8.10
N LYS A 85 23.06 -6.11 -7.45
CA LYS A 85 23.15 -6.26 -5.99
C LYS A 85 24.58 -6.27 -5.47
N GLU A 86 25.55 -6.49 -6.35
CA GLU A 86 26.95 -6.63 -5.95
C GLU A 86 27.56 -5.25 -5.76
N ARG A 87 28.12 -5.03 -4.56
CA ARG A 87 29.06 -3.92 -4.33
C ARG A 87 30.39 -4.29 -4.97
N LYS A 88 30.95 -3.41 -5.79
CA LYS A 88 32.28 -3.67 -6.36
C LYS A 88 33.33 -3.62 -5.25
N GLN A 89 34.42 -4.37 -5.42
CA GLN A 89 35.49 -4.40 -4.43
C GLN A 89 36.05 -2.99 -4.18
N GLY A 90 35.89 -2.49 -2.94
CA GLY A 90 36.33 -1.16 -2.53
C GLY A 90 35.30 -0.03 -2.71
N GLU A 91 34.07 -0.34 -3.13
CA GLU A 91 32.95 0.62 -3.21
C GLU A 91 31.89 0.23 -2.14
N ASP A 92 31.39 1.19 -1.33
CA ASP A 92 30.29 0.91 -0.38
C ASP A 92 28.88 1.09 -0.99
N TRP A 93 28.78 1.40 -2.28
CA TRP A 93 27.52 1.57 -3.01
C TRP A 93 27.25 0.44 -4.02
N ASP A 94 25.97 0.22 -4.34
CA ASP A 94 25.54 -0.67 -5.42
C ASP A 94 24.77 0.08 -6.54
N ALA A 95 24.34 -0.64 -7.58
CA ALA A 95 23.61 -0.03 -8.69
C ALA A 95 22.21 0.45 -8.30
N VAL A 96 21.61 -0.11 -7.23
CA VAL A 96 20.29 0.29 -6.72
C VAL A 96 20.41 1.61 -5.96
N ASP A 97 21.48 1.82 -5.18
CA ASP A 97 21.75 3.08 -4.49
C ASP A 97 21.87 4.24 -5.49
N VAL A 98 22.66 4.05 -6.57
CA VAL A 98 22.82 5.06 -7.62
C VAL A 98 21.51 5.31 -8.37
N LEU A 99 20.77 4.26 -8.72
CA LEU A 99 19.46 4.38 -9.37
C LEU A 99 18.48 5.16 -8.48
N ARG A 100 18.42 4.85 -7.19
CA ARG A 100 17.55 5.50 -6.21
C ARG A 100 17.85 6.99 -6.13
N TRP A 101 19.11 7.36 -6.06
CA TRP A 101 19.54 8.75 -6.05
C TRP A 101 19.11 9.50 -7.31
N CYS A 102 19.38 8.94 -8.51
CA CYS A 102 18.94 9.55 -9.76
C CYS A 102 17.43 9.74 -9.81
N VAL A 103 16.64 8.75 -9.36
CA VAL A 103 15.17 8.86 -9.37
C VAL A 103 14.68 9.90 -8.37
N CYS A 104 15.19 9.92 -7.14
CA CYS A 104 14.68 10.77 -6.07
C CYS A 104 15.07 12.25 -6.19
N GLU A 105 16.17 12.55 -6.86
CA GLU A 105 16.72 13.91 -6.96
C GLU A 105 16.54 14.53 -8.36
N THR A 106 15.96 13.81 -9.32
CA THR A 106 15.61 14.35 -10.65
C THR A 106 14.14 14.76 -10.68
N GLU A 107 13.86 16.03 -10.99
CA GLU A 107 12.50 16.57 -11.10
C GLU A 107 12.03 16.73 -12.56
N LYS A 108 10.78 17.20 -12.75
CA LYS A 108 10.24 17.55 -14.09
C LYS A 108 11.00 18.73 -14.70
N PRO A 109 11.24 18.75 -16.03
CA PRO A 109 10.81 17.77 -17.04
C PRO A 109 11.83 16.66 -17.33
N ASP A 110 12.99 16.66 -16.68
CA ASP A 110 14.14 15.84 -17.07
C ASP A 110 13.90 14.33 -16.85
N ILE A 111 13.09 13.97 -15.84
CA ILE A 111 12.78 12.57 -15.54
C ILE A 111 12.05 11.86 -16.70
N ASP A 112 11.22 12.57 -17.46
CA ASP A 112 10.45 12.02 -18.58
C ASP A 112 11.38 11.49 -19.68
N ALA A 113 12.49 12.20 -19.93
CA ALA A 113 13.50 11.81 -20.91
C ALA A 113 14.31 10.57 -20.45
N LEU A 114 14.39 10.32 -19.14
CA LEU A 114 15.15 9.22 -18.55
C LEU A 114 14.36 7.93 -18.40
N LEU A 115 13.03 7.96 -18.57
CA LEU A 115 12.16 6.78 -18.38
C LEU A 115 12.62 5.52 -19.12
N PRO A 116 13.10 5.57 -20.39
CA PRO A 116 13.62 4.36 -21.06
C PRO A 116 14.79 3.69 -20.34
N LEU A 117 15.58 4.46 -19.56
CA LEU A 117 16.70 3.95 -18.77
C LEU A 117 16.26 3.53 -17.36
N LEU A 118 15.24 4.18 -16.80
CA LEU A 118 14.76 3.93 -15.42
C LEU A 118 13.79 2.74 -15.32
N VAL A 119 12.90 2.58 -16.31
CA VAL A 119 11.82 1.58 -16.28
C VAL A 119 12.35 0.14 -16.20
N PRO A 120 13.31 -0.30 -17.05
CA PRO A 120 13.76 -1.69 -17.01
C PRO A 120 14.42 -2.10 -15.68
N PRO A 121 15.32 -1.29 -15.08
CA PRO A 121 15.84 -1.55 -13.74
C PRO A 121 14.75 -1.63 -12.67
N ILE A 122 13.79 -0.71 -12.67
CA ILE A 122 12.72 -0.70 -11.67
C ILE A 122 11.84 -1.94 -11.77
N LEU A 123 11.45 -2.36 -12.98
CA LEU A 123 10.71 -3.62 -13.17
C LEU A 123 11.51 -4.82 -12.66
N THR A 124 12.81 -4.87 -12.96
CA THR A 124 13.69 -5.95 -12.50
C THR A 124 13.79 -6.01 -10.98
N ILE A 125 13.85 -4.85 -10.31
CA ILE A 125 13.85 -4.73 -8.86
C ILE A 125 12.51 -5.18 -8.26
N ILE A 126 11.38 -4.80 -8.88
CA ILE A 126 10.03 -5.21 -8.42
C ILE A 126 9.83 -6.72 -8.59
N ASP A 127 10.39 -7.33 -9.61
CA ASP A 127 10.26 -8.77 -9.89
C ASP A 127 11.24 -9.64 -9.08
N ASP A 128 12.12 -9.03 -8.28
CA ASP A 128 13.10 -9.75 -7.46
C ASP A 128 12.44 -10.63 -6.39
N TRP A 129 13.03 -11.78 -6.05
CA TRP A 129 12.49 -12.68 -5.05
C TRP A 129 12.62 -12.11 -3.62
N ASP A 130 13.59 -11.25 -3.36
CA ASP A 130 13.78 -10.59 -2.07
C ASP A 130 12.85 -9.37 -1.94
N VAL A 131 11.98 -9.45 -0.94
CA VAL A 131 10.92 -8.49 -0.65
C VAL A 131 11.44 -7.08 -0.38
N ARG A 132 12.69 -6.94 0.10
CA ARG A 132 13.30 -5.63 0.35
C ARG A 132 13.49 -4.87 -0.94
N TYR A 133 13.98 -5.55 -1.98
CA TYR A 133 14.12 -4.95 -3.30
C TYR A 133 12.76 -4.66 -3.92
N LYS A 134 11.77 -5.55 -3.78
CA LYS A 134 10.39 -5.26 -4.21
C LYS A 134 9.86 -3.94 -3.63
N THR A 135 10.03 -3.76 -2.32
CA THR A 135 9.60 -2.54 -1.60
C THR A 135 10.32 -1.30 -2.12
N THR A 136 11.63 -1.39 -2.35
CA THR A 136 12.42 -0.32 -2.96
C THR A 136 11.91 -0.01 -4.37
N GLY A 137 11.70 -1.02 -5.21
CA GLY A 137 11.21 -0.85 -6.58
C GLY A 137 9.86 -0.15 -6.65
N ILE A 138 8.92 -0.52 -5.77
CA ILE A 138 7.61 0.15 -5.67
C ILE A 138 7.76 1.60 -5.20
N THR A 139 8.64 1.84 -4.20
CA THR A 139 8.93 3.20 -3.73
C THR A 139 9.46 4.09 -4.86
N LEU A 140 10.39 3.58 -5.67
CA LEU A 140 10.92 4.28 -6.84
C LEU A 140 9.84 4.52 -7.90
N LEU A 141 9.01 3.50 -8.18
CA LEU A 141 7.90 3.62 -9.13
C LEU A 141 6.92 4.71 -8.71
N ARG A 142 6.53 4.78 -7.43
CA ARG A 142 5.67 5.85 -6.91
C ARG A 142 6.29 7.24 -7.07
N HIS A 143 7.61 7.35 -6.89
CA HIS A 143 8.32 8.62 -7.12
C HIS A 143 8.22 9.02 -8.59
N ILE A 144 8.50 8.10 -9.52
CA ILE A 144 8.36 8.34 -10.96
C ILE A 144 6.92 8.74 -11.33
N LEU A 145 5.91 8.06 -10.80
CA LEU A 145 4.51 8.35 -11.10
C LEU A 145 4.11 9.77 -10.74
N ARG A 146 4.62 10.30 -9.62
CA ARG A 146 4.37 11.68 -9.18
C ARG A 146 5.13 12.69 -10.04
N GLN A 147 6.29 12.30 -10.54
CA GLN A 147 7.19 13.14 -11.32
C GLN A 147 7.04 12.98 -12.84
N THR A 148 6.11 12.18 -13.35
CA THR A 148 5.90 11.96 -14.79
C THR A 148 4.55 12.52 -15.26
N ASP A 149 4.38 12.79 -16.56
CA ASP A 149 3.06 12.96 -17.18
C ASP A 149 2.39 11.58 -17.38
N PRO A 150 1.21 11.31 -16.76
CA PRO A 150 0.48 10.07 -16.97
C PRO A 150 0.22 9.71 -18.44
N ALA A 151 0.05 10.71 -19.32
CA ALA A 151 -0.13 10.48 -20.75
C ALA A 151 1.09 9.85 -21.42
N LEU A 152 2.29 10.12 -20.91
CA LEU A 152 3.53 9.57 -21.42
C LEU A 152 3.69 8.10 -21.03
N LEU A 153 3.35 7.74 -19.78
CA LEU A 153 3.33 6.33 -19.34
C LEU A 153 2.36 5.47 -20.15
N ALA A 154 1.19 6.03 -20.46
CA ALA A 154 0.20 5.38 -21.32
C ALA A 154 0.75 5.19 -22.76
N LYS A 155 1.39 6.22 -23.34
CA LYS A 155 2.00 6.15 -24.68
C LYS A 155 3.11 5.12 -24.80
N MET A 156 3.89 4.91 -23.74
CA MET A 156 4.96 3.91 -23.72
C MET A 156 4.44 2.47 -23.64
N GLY A 157 3.14 2.26 -23.40
CA GLY A 157 2.56 0.93 -23.24
C GLY A 157 3.04 0.21 -21.98
N LEU A 158 3.58 0.97 -21.00
CA LEU A 158 4.15 0.42 -19.77
C LEU A 158 3.13 0.28 -18.64
N GLY A 159 1.93 0.85 -18.80
CA GLY A 159 0.89 0.84 -17.78
C GLY A 159 0.50 -0.57 -17.34
N ASP A 160 0.15 -1.45 -18.30
CA ASP A 160 -0.25 -2.82 -18.00
C ASP A 160 0.89 -3.63 -17.36
N VAL A 161 2.14 -3.38 -17.76
CA VAL A 161 3.33 -4.05 -17.22
C VAL A 161 3.54 -3.68 -15.75
N PHE A 162 3.43 -2.40 -15.41
CA PHE A 162 3.52 -1.96 -14.01
C PHE A 162 2.34 -2.45 -13.17
N LEU A 163 1.12 -2.46 -13.73
CA LEU A 163 -0.05 -2.98 -13.05
C LEU A 163 0.13 -4.46 -12.71
N GLU A 164 0.66 -5.28 -13.63
CA GLU A 164 0.98 -6.69 -13.36
C GLU A 164 2.05 -6.83 -12.29
N ALA A 165 3.18 -6.13 -12.42
CA ALA A 165 4.29 -6.21 -11.49
C ALA A 165 3.86 -5.85 -10.04
N VAL A 166 3.16 -4.72 -9.87
CA VAL A 166 2.68 -4.28 -8.55
C VAL A 166 1.58 -5.19 -8.01
N SER A 167 0.70 -5.74 -8.88
CA SER A 167 -0.34 -6.68 -8.44
C SER A 167 0.25 -7.91 -7.73
N THR A 168 1.41 -8.41 -8.17
CA THR A 168 2.06 -9.56 -7.52
C THR A 168 2.49 -9.27 -6.08
N CYS A 169 2.75 -8.01 -5.75
CA CYS A 169 3.20 -7.60 -4.44
C CYS A 169 2.08 -7.52 -3.40
N LEU A 170 0.81 -7.52 -3.84
CA LEU A 170 -0.36 -7.43 -2.95
C LEU A 170 -0.68 -8.73 -2.21
N THR A 171 -0.08 -9.86 -2.60
CA THR A 171 -0.42 -11.18 -2.05
C THR A 171 0.51 -11.64 -0.91
N TYR A 172 1.46 -10.78 -0.50
CA TYR A 172 2.48 -11.12 0.48
C TYR A 172 1.95 -11.02 1.93
N VAL A 173 1.57 -12.14 2.55
CA VAL A 173 0.93 -12.16 3.89
C VAL A 173 1.55 -13.15 4.90
N ASN A 174 2.85 -13.43 4.77
CA ASN A 174 3.56 -14.42 5.58
C ASN A 174 4.49 -13.81 6.63
N ASP A 175 5.44 -12.97 6.23
CA ASP A 175 6.44 -12.36 7.10
C ASP A 175 6.08 -10.90 7.42
N PRO A 176 5.67 -10.56 8.65
CA PRO A 176 5.27 -9.20 8.99
C PRO A 176 6.35 -8.14 8.75
N ASP A 177 7.61 -8.45 9.06
CA ASP A 177 8.69 -7.45 9.05
C ASP A 177 9.04 -7.02 7.62
N LEU A 178 8.96 -7.97 6.67
CA LEU A 178 9.25 -7.72 5.27
C LEU A 178 7.99 -7.35 4.47
N HIS A 179 6.87 -8.02 4.71
CA HIS A 179 5.71 -7.93 3.82
C HIS A 179 4.79 -6.75 4.16
N ILE A 180 4.71 -6.32 5.42
CA ILE A 180 3.88 -5.15 5.77
C ILE A 180 4.38 -3.87 5.08
N PRO A 181 5.69 -3.56 5.11
CA PRO A 181 6.22 -2.43 4.34
C PRO A 181 5.89 -2.54 2.85
N LEU A 182 6.05 -3.74 2.27
CA LEU A 182 5.71 -3.99 0.87
C LEU A 182 4.23 -3.67 0.59
N LEU A 183 3.30 -4.22 1.37
CA LEU A 183 1.86 -3.97 1.17
C LEU A 183 1.50 -2.49 1.32
N ARG A 184 2.06 -1.81 2.33
CA ARG A 184 1.82 -0.38 2.59
C ARG A 184 2.26 0.53 1.45
N GLU A 185 3.28 0.13 0.69
CA GLU A 185 3.70 0.86 -0.52
C GLU A 185 2.95 0.39 -1.77
N SER A 186 2.67 -0.91 -1.88
CA SER A 186 2.06 -1.52 -3.07
C SER A 186 0.62 -1.07 -3.30
N PHE A 187 -0.20 -1.02 -2.25
CA PHE A 187 -1.61 -0.64 -2.39
C PHE A 187 -1.78 0.80 -2.87
N PRO A 188 -1.17 1.83 -2.24
CA PRO A 188 -1.20 3.17 -2.79
C PRO A 188 -0.60 3.25 -4.19
N CYS A 189 0.49 2.54 -4.47
CA CYS A 189 1.11 2.53 -5.80
C CYS A 189 0.16 2.05 -6.89
N ILE A 190 -0.55 0.93 -6.67
CA ILE A 190 -1.47 0.40 -7.69
C ILE A 190 -2.67 1.31 -7.89
N LEU A 191 -3.19 1.96 -6.84
CA LEU A 191 -4.29 2.92 -6.96
C LEU A 191 -3.83 4.19 -7.70
N GLU A 192 -2.64 4.71 -7.38
CA GLU A 192 -2.01 5.83 -8.08
C GLU A 192 -1.79 5.51 -9.57
N LEU A 193 -1.35 4.29 -9.90
CA LEU A 193 -1.21 3.80 -11.28
C LEU A 193 -2.55 3.78 -12.02
N ILE A 194 -3.60 3.21 -11.42
CA ILE A 194 -4.91 3.11 -12.06
C ILE A 194 -5.46 4.51 -12.35
N HIS A 195 -5.35 5.44 -11.38
CA HIS A 195 -5.77 6.83 -11.54
C HIS A 195 -4.97 7.58 -12.62
N ALA A 196 -3.68 7.33 -12.71
CA ALA A 196 -2.83 7.95 -13.72
C ALA A 196 -3.17 7.45 -15.14
N LEU A 197 -3.40 6.14 -15.29
CA LEU A 197 -3.53 5.51 -16.60
C LEU A 197 -4.94 5.56 -17.20
N TYR A 198 -5.98 5.62 -16.36
CA TYR A 198 -7.36 5.54 -16.82
C TYR A 198 -8.25 6.64 -16.22
N PRO A 199 -9.17 7.21 -17.03
CA PRO A 199 -10.16 8.15 -16.51
C PRO A 199 -11.02 7.52 -15.42
N THR A 200 -11.27 8.28 -14.35
CA THR A 200 -12.14 7.90 -13.24
C THR A 200 -13.52 7.45 -13.74
N GLY A 201 -13.96 6.27 -13.32
CA GLY A 201 -15.25 5.71 -13.68
C GLY A 201 -15.32 5.02 -15.06
N SER A 202 -14.23 4.98 -15.82
CA SER A 202 -14.17 4.14 -17.03
C SER A 202 -14.28 2.65 -16.68
N GLU A 203 -14.70 1.82 -17.64
CA GLU A 203 -14.85 0.37 -17.43
C GLU A 203 -13.55 -0.27 -16.93
N LYS A 204 -12.43 0.01 -17.59
CA LYS A 204 -11.11 -0.49 -17.18
C LYS A 204 -10.72 -0.02 -15.78
N TYR A 205 -10.98 1.24 -15.44
CA TYR A 205 -10.72 1.79 -14.11
C TYR A 205 -11.45 0.98 -13.04
N VAL A 206 -12.76 0.78 -13.21
CA VAL A 206 -13.58 0.01 -12.26
C VAL A 206 -13.12 -1.45 -12.18
N THR A 207 -12.87 -2.10 -13.32
CA THR A 207 -12.42 -3.51 -13.34
C THR A 207 -11.08 -3.70 -12.62
N LEU A 208 -10.15 -2.75 -12.73
CA LEU A 208 -8.88 -2.80 -12.01
C LEU A 208 -9.07 -2.61 -10.50
N TYR A 209 -9.95 -1.70 -10.07
CA TYR A 209 -10.33 -1.58 -8.65
C TYR A 209 -11.01 -2.84 -8.13
N GLU A 210 -11.89 -3.47 -8.92
CA GLU A 210 -12.50 -4.76 -8.58
C GLU A 210 -11.41 -5.83 -8.40
N ARG A 211 -10.40 -5.85 -9.28
CA ARG A 211 -9.24 -6.75 -9.17
C ARG A 211 -8.42 -6.49 -7.90
N VAL A 212 -8.13 -5.23 -7.56
CA VAL A 212 -7.43 -4.87 -6.31
C VAL A 212 -8.23 -5.33 -5.08
N LEU A 213 -9.55 -5.14 -5.08
CA LEU A 213 -10.42 -5.59 -4.01
C LEU A 213 -10.40 -7.12 -3.86
N VAL A 214 -10.57 -7.86 -4.97
CA VAL A 214 -10.72 -9.32 -4.94
C VAL A 214 -9.36 -10.00 -4.73
N ASP A 215 -8.39 -9.70 -5.59
CA ASP A 215 -7.10 -10.40 -5.64
C ASP A 215 -6.15 -9.91 -4.56
N GLY A 216 -6.17 -8.62 -4.25
CA GLY A 216 -5.33 -8.03 -3.20
C GLY A 216 -5.97 -8.16 -1.83
N VAL A 217 -7.11 -7.50 -1.61
CA VAL A 217 -7.69 -7.34 -0.27
C VAL A 217 -8.40 -8.60 0.22
N LEU A 218 -9.42 -9.09 -0.50
CA LEU A 218 -10.26 -10.21 -0.06
C LEU A 218 -9.46 -11.51 0.02
N ASN A 219 -8.69 -11.82 -1.02
CA ASN A 219 -7.80 -12.98 -1.01
C ASN A 219 -6.69 -12.81 0.05
N GLY A 220 -6.07 -11.63 0.15
CA GLY A 220 -5.09 -11.33 1.20
C GLY A 220 -5.65 -11.58 2.60
N LEU A 221 -6.88 -11.16 2.89
CA LEU A 221 -7.54 -11.37 4.19
C LEU A 221 -7.82 -12.85 4.46
N LYS A 222 -8.25 -13.59 3.42
CA LYS A 222 -8.45 -15.03 3.50
C LYS A 222 -7.14 -15.75 3.84
N PHE A 223 -6.03 -15.39 3.19
CA PHE A 223 -4.73 -16.01 3.41
C PHE A 223 -4.04 -15.55 4.70
N ALA A 224 -4.29 -14.31 5.14
CA ALA A 224 -3.78 -13.79 6.40
C ALA A 224 -4.35 -14.56 7.61
N GLY A 225 -5.58 -15.08 7.51
CA GLY A 225 -6.23 -15.83 8.59
C GLY A 225 -6.32 -15.00 9.87
N ASP A 226 -5.72 -15.52 10.95
CA ASP A 226 -5.70 -14.90 12.28
C ASP A 226 -4.52 -13.94 12.51
N LYS A 227 -3.69 -13.69 11.48
CA LYS A 227 -2.57 -12.76 11.59
C LYS A 227 -3.09 -11.32 11.61
N LEU A 228 -3.43 -10.83 12.81
CA LEU A 228 -4.10 -9.55 13.04
C LEU A 228 -3.40 -8.35 12.37
N VAL A 229 -2.07 -8.35 12.32
CA VAL A 229 -1.30 -7.24 11.76
C VAL A 229 -1.52 -7.12 10.24
N PHE A 230 -1.56 -8.25 9.51
CA PHE A 230 -1.89 -8.25 8.09
C PHE A 230 -3.35 -7.88 7.86
N ARG A 231 -4.27 -8.39 8.69
CA ARG A 231 -5.68 -7.98 8.60
C ARG A 231 -5.84 -6.47 8.74
N GLN A 232 -5.10 -5.86 9.67
CA GLN A 232 -5.17 -4.42 9.87
C GLN A 232 -4.77 -3.67 8.59
N VAL A 233 -3.61 -3.99 8.03
CA VAL A 233 -3.10 -3.35 6.81
C VAL A 233 -4.07 -3.53 5.64
N LEU A 234 -4.66 -4.71 5.48
CA LEU A 234 -5.59 -5.01 4.39
C LEU A 234 -6.94 -4.31 4.55
N VAL A 235 -7.49 -4.25 5.78
CA VAL A 235 -8.73 -3.53 6.07
C VAL A 235 -8.55 -2.04 5.85
N GLU A 236 -7.39 -1.46 6.19
CA GLU A 236 -7.06 -0.05 5.93
C GLU A 236 -7.20 0.32 4.45
N GLN A 237 -7.00 -0.62 3.51
CA GLN A 237 -7.10 -0.35 2.07
C GLN A 237 -8.54 -0.34 1.54
N VAL A 238 -9.48 -0.94 2.26
CA VAL A 238 -10.87 -1.08 1.80
C VAL A 238 -11.50 0.29 1.56
N GLU A 239 -11.20 1.29 2.39
CA GLU A 239 -11.74 2.66 2.25
C GLU A 239 -11.38 3.26 0.88
N SER A 240 -10.08 3.30 0.54
CA SER A 240 -9.60 3.84 -0.73
C SER A 240 -10.08 3.03 -1.94
N VAL A 241 -10.21 1.71 -1.80
CA VAL A 241 -10.73 0.85 -2.87
C VAL A 241 -12.22 1.09 -3.10
N TYR A 242 -13.02 1.26 -2.03
CA TYR A 242 -14.45 1.57 -2.16
C TYR A 242 -14.71 2.97 -2.72
N GLU A 243 -13.84 3.94 -2.43
CA GLU A 243 -13.89 5.27 -3.03
C GLU A 243 -13.79 5.19 -4.56
N GLY A 244 -12.84 4.40 -5.10
CA GLY A 244 -12.72 4.21 -6.54
C GLY A 244 -13.83 3.33 -7.16
N LEU A 245 -14.34 2.32 -6.44
CA LEU A 245 -15.44 1.49 -6.93
C LEU A 245 -16.78 2.23 -6.99
N GLY A 246 -17.01 3.18 -6.09
CA GLY A 246 -18.29 3.86 -5.92
C GLY A 246 -19.45 2.86 -5.79
N ALA A 247 -20.53 3.08 -6.57
CA ALA A 247 -21.73 2.26 -6.52
C ALA A 247 -21.50 0.77 -6.86
N VAL A 248 -20.43 0.43 -7.60
CA VAL A 248 -20.10 -0.96 -7.94
C VAL A 248 -19.70 -1.76 -6.70
N GLY A 249 -19.17 -1.09 -5.67
CA GLY A 249 -18.81 -1.69 -4.38
C GLY A 249 -19.96 -2.45 -3.69
N VAL A 250 -21.20 -2.11 -4.01
CA VAL A 250 -22.42 -2.79 -3.54
C VAL A 250 -22.40 -4.30 -3.84
N ARG A 251 -21.81 -4.73 -4.97
CA ARG A 251 -21.72 -6.14 -5.37
C ARG A 251 -20.92 -6.99 -4.37
N TYR A 252 -20.01 -6.35 -3.65
CA TYR A 252 -19.05 -7.00 -2.76
C TYR A 252 -19.47 -6.95 -1.28
N LEU A 253 -20.59 -6.30 -0.94
CA LEU A 253 -21.09 -6.22 0.45
C LEU A 253 -21.24 -7.59 1.11
N LYS A 254 -21.63 -8.62 0.34
CA LYS A 254 -21.78 -10.00 0.84
C LYS A 254 -20.48 -10.62 1.34
N TYR A 255 -19.32 -10.07 0.95
CA TYR A 255 -18.00 -10.51 1.38
C TYR A 255 -17.41 -9.54 2.41
N ILE A 256 -17.50 -8.24 2.15
CA ILE A 256 -16.87 -7.20 2.98
C ILE A 256 -17.61 -7.00 4.30
N ILE A 257 -18.94 -6.98 4.33
CA ILE A 257 -19.68 -6.78 5.58
C ILE A 257 -19.41 -7.90 6.59
N PRO A 258 -19.54 -9.20 6.25
CA PRO A 258 -19.19 -10.26 7.20
C PRO A 258 -17.75 -10.16 7.69
N MET A 259 -16.80 -9.88 6.78
CA MET A 259 -15.38 -9.76 7.13
C MET A 259 -15.11 -8.60 8.10
N LEU A 260 -15.68 -7.42 7.88
CA LEU A 260 -15.55 -6.27 8.77
C LEU A 260 -16.21 -6.55 10.13
N CYS A 261 -17.40 -7.16 10.13
CA CYS A 261 -18.11 -7.54 11.34
C CYS A 261 -17.33 -8.58 12.16
N GLU A 262 -16.78 -9.61 11.53
CA GLU A 262 -15.91 -10.61 12.17
C GLU A 262 -14.64 -9.97 12.75
N THR A 263 -14.03 -9.05 12.00
CA THR A 263 -12.84 -8.32 12.46
C THR A 263 -13.15 -7.47 13.68
N LEU A 264 -14.28 -6.77 13.66
CA LEU A 264 -14.80 -6.00 14.79
C LEU A 264 -15.13 -6.91 16.01
N GLU A 265 -15.59 -8.12 15.74
CA GLU A 265 -15.83 -9.18 16.72
C GLU A 265 -14.57 -9.98 17.12
N THR A 266 -13.36 -9.55 16.76
CA THR A 266 -12.11 -10.21 17.21
C THR A 266 -11.87 -9.96 18.71
N PRO A 267 -11.76 -11.00 19.57
CA PRO A 267 -11.61 -10.81 21.01
C PRO A 267 -10.29 -10.09 21.35
N PHE A 268 -10.30 -9.28 22.42
CA PHE A 268 -9.06 -8.77 22.99
C PHE A 268 -8.27 -9.97 23.51
N LEU A 269 -7.16 -10.34 22.86
CA LEU A 269 -6.23 -11.30 23.44
C LEU A 269 -5.56 -10.62 24.64
N VAL A 270 -6.16 -10.78 25.81
CA VAL A 270 -5.57 -10.38 27.09
C VAL A 270 -4.55 -11.44 27.46
N SER A 271 -3.34 -11.33 26.91
CA SER A 271 -2.18 -11.93 27.57
C SER A 271 -1.66 -10.92 28.59
N PRO A 272 -1.57 -11.27 29.89
CA PRO A 272 -1.10 -10.36 30.94
C PRO A 272 0.36 -9.91 30.76
N ILE A 273 1.09 -10.47 29.79
CA ILE A 273 2.50 -10.17 29.50
C ILE A 273 2.65 -9.40 28.18
N THR A 274 1.61 -9.38 27.33
CA THR A 274 1.66 -8.67 26.04
C THR A 274 0.33 -7.97 25.77
N THR A 275 0.20 -6.73 26.21
CA THR A 275 -0.72 -5.77 25.59
C THR A 275 -0.32 -5.60 24.13
N ARG A 276 -0.82 -6.44 23.22
CA ARG A 276 -0.77 -6.12 21.80
C ARG A 276 -1.78 -5.00 21.55
N SER A 277 -1.29 -3.76 21.54
CA SER A 277 -1.98 -2.56 21.03
C SER A 277 -2.70 -2.82 19.68
N GLY A 278 -2.20 -3.80 18.89
CA GLY A 278 -2.76 -4.21 17.61
C GLY A 278 -4.22 -4.71 17.57
N SER A 279 -4.81 -5.20 18.67
CA SER A 279 -6.20 -5.69 18.62
C SER A 279 -7.23 -4.54 18.63
N LEU A 280 -6.92 -3.44 19.31
CA LEU A 280 -7.82 -2.29 19.42
C LEU A 280 -7.71 -1.41 18.19
N SER A 281 -6.48 -1.21 17.67
CA SER A 281 -6.24 -0.55 16.39
C SER A 281 -6.98 -1.26 15.25
N LEU A 282 -6.90 -2.59 15.18
CA LEU A 282 -7.63 -3.38 14.18
C LEU A 282 -9.15 -3.18 14.25
N GLN A 283 -9.74 -3.21 15.45
CA GLN A 283 -11.18 -2.95 15.62
C GLN A 283 -11.55 -1.52 15.25
N ALA A 284 -10.72 -0.53 15.60
CA ALA A 284 -10.94 0.86 15.24
C ALA A 284 -10.88 1.05 13.72
N THR A 285 -9.91 0.43 13.05
CA THR A 285 -9.85 0.40 11.59
C THR A 285 -11.11 -0.25 11.02
N ALA A 286 -11.50 -1.43 11.51
CA ALA A 286 -12.69 -2.13 11.02
C ALA A 286 -13.98 -1.32 11.20
N ALA A 287 -14.15 -0.64 12.34
CA ALA A 287 -15.29 0.25 12.59
C ALA A 287 -15.28 1.44 11.61
N ARG A 288 -14.16 2.16 11.50
CA ARG A 288 -14.03 3.28 10.54
C ARG A 288 -14.35 2.86 9.12
N THR A 289 -13.78 1.74 8.68
CA THR A 289 -14.01 1.19 7.34
C THR A 289 -15.46 0.74 7.15
N LEU A 290 -16.09 0.15 8.16
CA LEU A 290 -17.51 -0.22 8.15
C LEU A 290 -18.40 1.01 8.00
N GLY A 291 -18.14 2.09 8.72
CA GLY A 291 -18.82 3.37 8.56
C GLY A 291 -18.70 3.92 7.13
N CYS A 292 -17.52 3.85 6.53
CA CYS A 292 -17.30 4.22 5.12
C CYS A 292 -18.15 3.38 4.15
N VAL A 293 -18.18 2.06 4.35
CA VAL A 293 -18.99 1.14 3.52
C VAL A 293 -20.49 1.40 3.73
N ILE A 294 -20.94 1.67 4.96
CA ILE A 294 -22.34 2.00 5.25
C ILE A 294 -22.74 3.27 4.51
N ALA A 295 -21.93 4.34 4.60
CA ALA A 295 -22.21 5.60 3.95
C ALA A 295 -22.19 5.48 2.41
N GLY A 296 -21.21 4.79 1.84
CA GLY A 296 -21.06 4.64 0.39
C GLY A 296 -22.08 3.69 -0.25
N CYS A 297 -22.57 2.70 0.50
CA CYS A 297 -23.47 1.66 -0.01
C CYS A 297 -24.85 1.65 0.67
N TRP A 298 -25.25 2.77 1.29
CA TRP A 298 -26.43 2.90 2.14
C TRP A 298 -27.72 2.27 1.57
N PRO A 299 -28.05 2.34 0.25
CA PRO A 299 -29.32 1.79 -0.25
C PRO A 299 -29.46 0.28 -0.10
N ARG A 300 -28.35 -0.44 0.13
CA ARG A 300 -28.34 -1.90 0.27
C ARG A 300 -27.95 -2.38 1.67
N ILE A 301 -27.59 -1.46 2.57
CA ILE A 301 -27.25 -1.77 3.97
C ILE A 301 -28.42 -2.36 4.77
N PRO A 302 -29.71 -2.00 4.56
CA PRO A 302 -30.82 -2.55 5.36
C PRO A 302 -30.87 -4.09 5.41
N ARG A 303 -30.39 -4.77 4.36
CA ARG A 303 -30.28 -6.24 4.31
C ARG A 303 -29.27 -6.81 5.32
N TYR A 304 -28.28 -6.04 5.72
CA TYR A 304 -27.19 -6.45 6.61
C TYR A 304 -27.34 -5.90 8.04
N ARG A 305 -28.39 -5.12 8.32
CA ARG A 305 -28.57 -4.40 9.59
C ARG A 305 -28.37 -5.25 10.84
N GLY A 306 -28.91 -6.47 10.84
CA GLY A 306 -28.80 -7.37 12.00
C GLY A 306 -27.37 -7.84 12.27
N VAL A 307 -26.61 -8.15 11.21
CA VAL A 307 -25.21 -8.58 11.34
C VAL A 307 -24.33 -7.41 11.80
N ILE A 308 -24.54 -6.23 11.21
CA ILE A 308 -23.82 -5.01 11.56
C ILE A 308 -24.11 -4.63 13.02
N LEU A 309 -25.39 -4.55 13.41
CA LEU A 309 -25.79 -4.19 14.77
C LEU A 309 -25.25 -5.18 15.81
N ARG A 310 -25.29 -6.48 15.50
CA ARG A 310 -24.68 -7.52 16.37
C ARG A 310 -23.20 -7.26 16.60
N ALA A 311 -22.45 -6.95 15.54
CA ALA A 311 -21.02 -6.70 15.63
C ALA A 311 -20.70 -5.43 16.42
N LEU A 312 -21.42 -4.33 16.15
CA LEU A 312 -21.30 -3.06 16.89
C LEU A 312 -21.60 -3.26 18.38
N ALA A 313 -22.69 -3.95 18.71
CA ALA A 313 -23.07 -4.25 20.09
C ALA A 313 -22.02 -5.13 20.79
N MET A 314 -21.47 -6.13 20.09
CA MET A 314 -20.46 -7.03 20.63
C MET A 314 -19.16 -6.30 20.94
N ALA A 315 -18.67 -5.47 20.01
CA ALA A 315 -17.49 -4.64 20.22
C ALA A 315 -17.70 -3.65 21.36
N TRP A 316 -18.86 -2.96 21.39
CA TRP A 316 -19.20 -2.06 22.48
C TRP A 316 -19.17 -2.77 23.84
N ARG A 317 -19.82 -3.92 23.98
CA ARG A 317 -19.83 -4.72 25.21
C ARG A 317 -18.41 -5.04 25.68
N ARG A 318 -17.50 -5.33 24.75
CA ARG A 318 -16.09 -5.60 25.07
C ARG A 318 -15.35 -4.35 25.54
N THR A 319 -15.58 -3.17 24.94
CA THR A 319 -15.02 -1.92 25.46
C THR A 319 -15.48 -1.63 26.89
N VAL A 320 -16.76 -1.88 27.21
CA VAL A 320 -17.29 -1.74 28.58
C VAL A 320 -16.65 -2.75 29.53
N ALA A 321 -16.50 -4.00 29.11
CA ALA A 321 -15.83 -5.03 29.90
C ALA A 321 -14.37 -4.68 30.18
N ARG A 322 -13.66 -4.11 29.20
CA ARG A 322 -12.26 -3.66 29.34
C ARG A 322 -12.12 -2.54 30.38
N ILE A 323 -12.98 -1.53 30.33
CA ILE A 323 -12.99 -0.41 31.30
C ILE A 323 -13.24 -0.95 32.71
N ARG A 324 -14.27 -1.80 32.87
CA ARG A 324 -14.59 -2.44 34.15
C ARG A 324 -13.45 -3.29 34.69
N ALA A 325 -12.78 -4.06 33.84
CA ALA A 325 -11.67 -4.92 34.23
C ALA A 325 -10.45 -4.13 34.73
N ARG A 326 -10.19 -2.95 34.14
CA ARG A 326 -9.10 -2.06 34.56
C ARG A 326 -9.40 -1.26 35.82
N ARG A 327 -10.65 -1.27 36.30
CA ARG A 327 -11.15 -0.43 37.41
C ARG A 327 -10.88 1.08 37.16
N GLU A 328 -10.78 1.47 35.90
CA GLU A 328 -10.63 2.87 35.49
C GLU A 328 -12.03 3.49 35.38
N GLU A 329 -12.24 4.67 35.95
CA GLU A 329 -13.49 5.43 35.76
C GLU A 329 -13.58 6.02 34.34
N VAL A 330 -12.44 6.27 33.71
CA VAL A 330 -12.31 6.89 32.40
C VAL A 330 -11.62 5.91 31.45
N ALA A 331 -12.19 5.76 30.24
CA ALA A 331 -11.60 4.94 29.19
C ALA A 331 -10.26 5.51 28.73
N ASP A 332 -9.29 4.64 28.42
CA ASP A 332 -8.09 5.04 27.70
C ASP A 332 -8.45 5.70 26.34
N ALA A 333 -7.59 6.59 25.84
CA ALA A 333 -7.89 7.41 24.66
C ALA A 333 -8.22 6.57 23.41
N GLU A 334 -7.58 5.41 23.26
CA GLU A 334 -7.83 4.48 22.15
C GLU A 334 -9.21 3.83 22.27
N THR A 335 -9.61 3.41 23.48
CA THR A 335 -10.92 2.79 23.74
C THR A 335 -12.02 3.82 23.54
N GLU A 336 -11.82 5.07 23.98
CA GLU A 336 -12.80 6.13 23.76
C GLU A 336 -12.91 6.51 22.27
N ALA A 337 -11.80 6.50 21.52
CA ALA A 337 -11.84 6.69 20.07
C ALA A 337 -12.67 5.59 19.38
N LEU A 338 -12.49 4.32 19.75
CA LEU A 338 -13.33 3.24 19.24
C LEU A 338 -14.80 3.43 19.62
N ARG A 339 -15.11 3.80 20.87
CA ARG A 339 -16.49 4.05 21.31
C ARG A 339 -17.17 5.15 20.50
N LYS A 340 -16.46 6.22 20.15
CA LYS A 340 -16.97 7.28 19.27
C LYS A 340 -17.28 6.75 17.87
N LEU A 341 -16.41 5.93 17.29
CA LEU A 341 -16.66 5.28 15.99
C LEU A 341 -17.89 4.38 16.05
N LEU A 342 -18.03 3.54 17.07
CA LEU A 342 -19.17 2.64 17.22
C LEU A 342 -20.52 3.39 17.31
N LYS A 343 -20.56 4.51 18.05
CA LYS A 343 -21.75 5.37 18.11
C LYS A 343 -22.08 5.98 16.75
N LYS A 344 -21.07 6.54 16.08
CA LYS A 344 -21.21 7.09 14.72
C LYS A 344 -21.73 6.04 13.74
N ASP A 345 -21.23 4.81 13.81
CA ASP A 345 -21.68 3.73 12.93
C ASP A 345 -23.13 3.31 13.21
N CYS A 346 -23.58 3.36 14.48
CA CYS A 346 -25.00 3.17 14.83
C CYS A 346 -25.88 4.28 14.26
N GLU A 347 -25.41 5.54 14.26
CA GLU A 347 -26.12 6.68 13.64
C GLU A 347 -26.22 6.49 12.13
N LEU A 348 -25.10 6.20 11.45
CA LEU A 348 -25.07 5.90 10.02
C LEU A 348 -25.99 4.72 9.65
N LEU A 349 -26.01 3.69 10.49
CA LEU A 349 -26.88 2.54 10.29
C LEU A 349 -28.36 2.92 10.44
N ARG A 350 -28.70 3.81 11.37
CA ARG A 350 -30.04 4.37 11.52
C ARG A 350 -30.46 5.17 10.31
N GLU A 351 -29.59 6.05 9.82
CA GLU A 351 -29.84 6.83 8.60
C GLU A 351 -30.04 5.93 7.38
N ALA A 352 -29.21 4.90 7.22
CA ALA A 352 -29.30 3.97 6.08
C ALA A 352 -30.56 3.07 6.13
N CYS A 353 -31.05 2.72 7.33
CA CYS A 353 -32.18 1.80 7.51
C CYS A 353 -33.52 2.49 7.78
N GLY A 354 -33.51 3.75 8.20
CA GLY A 354 -34.70 4.48 8.61
C GLY A 354 -35.48 3.77 9.72
N VAL A 355 -36.80 3.66 9.55
CA VAL A 355 -37.71 3.08 10.57
C VAL A 355 -37.48 1.58 10.78
N GLU A 356 -36.88 0.88 9.82
CA GLU A 356 -36.71 -0.58 9.87
C GLU A 356 -35.79 -1.05 11.00
N ILE A 357 -34.88 -0.20 11.51
CA ILE A 357 -33.93 -0.58 12.56
C ILE A 357 -34.43 -0.30 13.98
N GLU A 358 -35.43 0.56 14.15
CA GLU A 358 -35.95 0.93 15.46
C GLU A 358 -36.40 -0.27 16.33
N PRO A 359 -37.05 -1.33 15.81
CA PRO A 359 -37.34 -2.52 16.63
C PRO A 359 -36.07 -3.25 17.08
N ASP A 360 -35.04 -3.30 16.23
CA ASP A 360 -33.76 -3.94 16.57
C ASP A 360 -33.03 -3.15 17.67
N PHE A 361 -33.06 -1.82 17.60
CA PHE A 361 -32.54 -0.95 18.65
C PHE A 361 -33.34 -1.07 19.96
N ALA A 362 -34.67 -1.13 19.89
CA ALA A 362 -35.51 -1.34 21.06
C ALA A 362 -35.23 -2.68 21.74
N ALA A 363 -35.05 -3.76 20.96
CA ALA A 363 -34.68 -5.06 21.48
C ALA A 363 -33.31 -5.04 22.18
N LEU A 364 -32.32 -4.35 21.61
CA LEU A 364 -30.99 -4.23 22.21
C LEU A 364 -30.99 -3.38 23.50
N ARG A 365 -31.80 -2.31 23.56
CA ARG A 365 -32.04 -1.52 24.78
C ARG A 365 -32.71 -2.36 25.88
N ALA A 366 -33.72 -3.16 25.53
CA ALA A 366 -34.40 -4.03 26.47
C ALA A 366 -33.49 -5.13 27.05
N LEU A 367 -32.46 -5.54 26.31
CA LEU A 367 -31.50 -6.56 26.77
C LEU A 367 -30.62 -6.06 27.93
N ASP A 368 -30.05 -4.87 27.82
CA ASP A 368 -29.23 -4.23 28.88
C ASP A 368 -29.20 -2.71 28.67
N GLN A 369 -30.18 -2.02 29.26
CA GLN A 369 -30.35 -0.57 29.12
C GLN A 369 -29.13 0.24 29.60
N PRO A 370 -28.51 -0.05 30.77
CA PRO A 370 -27.30 0.64 31.20
C PRO A 370 -26.13 0.53 30.22
N VAL A 371 -25.98 -0.61 29.54
CA VAL A 371 -24.86 -0.84 28.61
C VAL A 371 -25.17 -0.29 27.21
N PHE A 372 -26.30 -0.67 26.62
CA PHE A 372 -26.60 -0.37 25.21
C PHE A 372 -27.35 0.94 25.02
N GLY A 373 -28.01 1.48 26.05
CA GLY A 373 -28.66 2.79 25.97
C GLY A 373 -27.69 3.92 25.63
N VAL A 374 -26.42 3.80 26.04
CA VAL A 374 -25.36 4.80 25.77
C VAL A 374 -24.73 4.63 24.38
N LEU A 375 -24.84 3.45 23.78
CA LEU A 375 -24.35 3.16 22.42
C LEU A 375 -25.29 3.72 21.36
N LEU A 376 -26.59 3.51 21.56
CA LEU A 376 -27.60 3.72 20.54
C LEU A 376 -28.02 5.18 20.43
N PRO A 377 -28.31 5.68 19.22
CA PRO A 377 -28.86 7.02 19.04
C PRO A 377 -30.18 7.17 19.79
N THR A 378 -30.46 8.36 20.33
CA THR A 378 -31.72 8.66 20.99
C THR A 378 -32.86 8.73 19.97
N THR A 379 -34.00 8.13 20.29
CA THR A 379 -35.22 8.26 19.48
C THR A 379 -35.64 9.72 19.45
N SER A 380 -35.61 10.31 18.25
CA SER A 380 -36.13 11.65 17.94
C SER A 380 -37.64 11.64 17.85
#